data_AF-A0A940FLC5-F1
#
_entry.id   AF-A0A940FLC5-F1
#
_cell.length_a   1.000
_cell.length_b   1.000
_cell.length_c   1.000
_cell.angle_alpha   90.00
_cell.angle_beta   90.00
_cell.angle_gamma   90.00
#
_symmetry.space_group_name_H-M   'P 1'
#
loop_
_entity.id
_entity.type
_entity.pdbx_description
1 polymer ?
#
loop_
_entity_poly.entity_id
_entity_poly.type
_entity_poly.pdbx_seq_one_letter_code
_entity_poly.pdbx_strand_id
1 'polypeptide(L)' 'MQFILMRDPAKGQIIHREIVDTSDAERDLSDPFWEALTARKKELKGQFPDAELIMGFGESIEAFLQDYPEYQERV' A
#
# COMPACT_ATOMS: atom_id res chain seq x y z
N MET A 1 -10.80 0.47 5.25
CA MET A 1 -10.26 0.33 3.88
C MET A 1 -8.79 -0.05 4.00
N GLN A 2 -8.32 -1.01 3.20
CA GLN A 2 -6.89 -1.32 3.12
C GLN A 2 -6.31 -0.66 1.87
N PHE A 3 -5.02 -0.32 1.91
CA PHE A 3 -4.34 0.21 0.75
C PHE A 3 -2.85 -0.16 0.75
N ILE A 4 -2.27 -0.10 -0.43
CA ILE A 4 -0.83 -0.23 -0.67
C ILE A 4 -0.31 1.10 -1.17
N LEU A 5 0.82 1.54 -0.59
CA LEU A 5 1.61 2.68 -1.05
C LEU A 5 3.02 2.21 -1.39
N MET A 6 3.60 2.76 -2.45
CA MET A 6 5.01 2.64 -2.76
C MET A 6 5.64 4.02 -2.72
N ARG A 7 6.73 4.15 -1.97
CA ARG A 7 7.49 5.39 -1.81
C ARG A 7 8.89 5.21 -2.35
N ASP A 8 9.36 6.16 -3.15
CA ASP A 8 10.78 6.26 -3.50
C ASP A 8 11.53 6.81 -2.26
N PRO A 9 12.40 6.02 -1.59
CA PRO A 9 13.08 6.46 -0.38
C PRO A 9 14.12 7.56 -0.65
N ALA A 10 14.65 7.66 -1.87
CA ALA A 10 15.66 8.65 -2.22
C ALA A 10 15.05 10.05 -2.38
N LYS A 11 13.84 10.11 -2.95
CA LYS A 11 13.12 11.36 -3.21
C LYS A 11 12.02 11.65 -2.19
N GLY A 12 11.63 10.67 -1.40
CA GLY A 12 10.52 10.77 -0.45
C GLY A 12 9.15 10.94 -1.12
N GLN A 13 9.01 10.57 -2.39
CA GLN A 13 7.78 10.73 -3.18
C GLN A 13 6.97 9.43 -3.23
N ILE A 14 5.64 9.54 -3.28
CA ILE A 14 4.76 8.38 -3.48
C ILE A 14 4.66 8.10 -4.99
N ILE A 15 5.10 6.92 -5.40
CA ILE A 15 5.15 6.53 -6.82
C ILE A 15 4.01 5.59 -7.23
N HIS A 16 3.35 4.97 -6.25
CA HIS A 16 2.17 4.14 -6.49
C HIS A 16 1.27 4.16 -5.26
N ARG A 17 -0.04 4.21 -5.49
CA ARG A 17 -1.07 4.09 -4.46
C ARG A 17 -2.27 3.32 -4.99
N GLU A 18 -2.73 2.34 -4.23
CA GLU A 18 -3.83 1.46 -4.62
C GLU A 18 -4.70 1.18 -3.39
N ILE A 19 -6.02 1.38 -3.54
CA ILE A 19 -6.99 0.95 -2.54
C ILE A 19 -7.30 -0.51 -2.80
N VAL A 20 -7.19 -1.33 -1.77
CA VAL A 20 -7.52 -2.75 -1.81
C VAL A 20 -8.79 -2.95 -0.98
N ASP A 21 -9.88 -3.29 -1.66
CA ASP A 21 -11.17 -3.49 -1.00
C ASP A 21 -11.20 -4.83 -0.25
N THR A 22 -11.21 -4.77 1.07
CA THR A 22 -11.23 -5.94 1.97
C THR A 22 -12.65 -6.36 2.37
N SER A 23 -13.68 -5.71 1.82
CA SER A 23 -15.07 -5.87 2.31
C SER A 23 -15.59 -7.31 2.27
N ASP A 24 -15.07 -8.15 1.36
CA ASP A 24 -15.38 -9.59 1.30
C ASP A 24 -14.34 -10.48 2.03
N ALA A 25 -13.10 -10.00 2.20
CA ALA A 25 -11.95 -10.79 2.66
C ALA A 25 -11.81 -10.90 4.18
N GLU A 26 -12.60 -10.16 4.97
CA GLU A 26 -12.57 -10.24 6.44
C GLU A 26 -13.00 -11.61 7.00
N ARG A 27 -13.49 -12.52 6.16
CA ARG A 27 -14.10 -13.79 6.60
C ARG A 27 -13.19 -15.01 6.52
N ASP A 28 -12.08 -14.99 5.79
CA ASP A 28 -11.19 -16.15 5.74
C ASP A 28 -9.73 -15.80 5.40
N LEU A 29 -8.76 -16.35 6.14
CA LEU A 29 -7.33 -16.22 5.83
C LEU A 29 -6.92 -17.06 4.61
N SER A 30 -7.79 -17.98 4.17
CA SER A 30 -7.64 -18.74 2.93
C SER A 30 -8.31 -18.08 1.73
N ASP A 31 -8.79 -16.85 1.88
CA ASP A 31 -9.44 -16.11 0.79
C ASP A 31 -8.45 -15.83 -0.36
N PRO A 32 -8.83 -16.12 -1.63
CA PRO A 32 -8.08 -15.75 -2.83
C PRO A 32 -7.61 -14.29 -2.86
N PHE A 33 -8.28 -13.41 -2.14
CA PHE A 33 -7.85 -12.03 -1.89
C PHE A 33 -6.42 -11.92 -1.35
N TRP A 34 -6.05 -12.71 -0.34
CA TRP A 34 -4.72 -12.64 0.27
C TRP A 34 -3.62 -13.14 -0.67
N GLU A 35 -3.94 -14.13 -1.51
CA GLU A 35 -3.05 -14.59 -2.58
C GLU A 35 -2.86 -13.50 -3.65
N ALA A 36 -3.94 -12.84 -4.08
CA ALA A 36 -3.90 -11.73 -5.02
C ALA A 36 -3.09 -10.54 -4.47
N LEU A 37 -3.30 -10.18 -3.21
CA LEU A 37 -2.53 -9.12 -2.53
C LEU A 37 -1.04 -9.48 -2.46
N THR A 38 -0.72 -10.74 -2.15
CA THR A 38 0.67 -11.22 -2.11
C THR A 38 1.32 -11.21 -3.49
N ALA A 39 0.60 -11.61 -4.53
CA ALA A 39 1.07 -11.55 -5.91
C ALA A 39 1.32 -10.10 -6.35
N ARG A 40 0.38 -9.20 -6.07
CA ARG A 40 0.50 -7.75 -6.35
C ARG A 40 1.71 -7.14 -5.65
N LYS A 41 1.91 -7.48 -4.38
CA LYS A 41 3.10 -7.07 -3.61
C LYS A 41 4.42 -7.54 -4.26
N LYS A 42 4.48 -8.78 -4.75
CA LYS A 42 5.66 -9.30 -5.45
C LYS A 42 5.89 -8.56 -6.77
N GLU A 43 4.83 -8.28 -7.52
CA GLU A 43 4.91 -7.54 -8.77
C GLU A 43 5.43 -6.11 -8.56
N LEU A 44 4.86 -5.38 -7.60
CA LEU A 44 5.28 -4.02 -7.27
C LEU A 44 6.75 -3.96 -6.83
N LYS A 45 7.20 -4.93 -6.02
CA LYS A 45 8.63 -5.04 -5.66
C LYS A 45 9.53 -5.34 -6.86
N GLY A 46 9.04 -6.10 -7.84
CA GLY A 46 9.78 -6.37 -9.07
C GLY A 46 9.92 -5.13 -9.96
N GLN A 47 8.85 -4.34 -10.08
CA GLN A 47 8.84 -3.09 -10.86
C GLN A 47 9.62 -1.97 -10.17
N PHE A 48 9.57 -1.91 -8.83
CA PHE A 48 10.20 -0.88 -8.02
C PHE A 48 11.03 -1.51 -6.89
N PRO A 49 12.21 -2.09 -7.19
CA PRO A 49 13.02 -2.83 -6.23
C PRO A 49 13.57 -1.97 -5.09
N ASP A 50 13.83 -0.68 -5.37
CA ASP A 50 14.38 0.27 -4.41
C ASP A 50 13.30 1.05 -3.66
N ALA A 51 12.02 0.82 -3.95
CA ALA A 51 10.91 1.53 -3.32
C ALA A 51 10.49 0.89 -1.99
N GLU A 52 10.14 1.73 -1.03
CA GLU A 52 9.56 1.35 0.25
C GLU A 52 8.08 1.01 0.05
N LEU A 53 7.71 -0.24 0.31
CA LEU A 53 6.32 -0.71 0.29
C LEU A 53 5.69 -0.52 1.66
N ILE A 54 4.63 0.29 1.71
CA ILE A 54 3.85 0.61 2.90
C ILE A 54 2.45 0.02 2.72
N MET A 55 1.98 -0.71 3.71
CA MET A 55 0.60 -1.20 3.76
C MET A 55 -0.07 -0.57 4.97
N GLY A 56 -1.24 0.00 4.76
CA GLY A 56 -1.97 0.70 5.80
C GLY A 56 -3.44 0.33 5.80
N PHE A 57 -4.07 0.62 6.94
CA PHE A 57 -5.52 0.57 7.12
C PHE A 57 -5.99 1.95 7.54
N GLY A 58 -7.11 2.41 6.99
CA GLY A 58 -7.67 3.71 7.34
C GLY A 58 -9.02 3.96 6.69
N GLU A 59 -9.55 5.16 6.92
CA GLU A 59 -10.74 5.67 6.25
C GLU A 59 -10.43 6.07 4.79
N SER A 60 -9.24 6.63 4.56
CA SER A 60 -8.69 6.93 3.25
C SER A 60 -7.15 6.93 3.29
N ILE A 61 -6.52 6.99 2.10
CA ILE A 61 -5.06 7.15 1.99
C ILE A 61 -4.63 8.51 2.54
N GLU A 62 -5.39 9.56 2.24
CA GLU A 62 -5.11 10.93 2.68
C GLU A 62 -5.16 11.05 4.21
N ALA A 63 -6.14 10.40 4.85
CA ALA A 63 -6.25 10.38 6.32
C ALA A 63 -5.04 9.67 6.93
N PHE A 64 -4.64 8.52 6.38
CA PHE A 64 -3.42 7.84 6.81
C PHE A 64 -2.17 8.72 6.66
N LEU A 65 -2.00 9.40 5.53
CA LEU A 65 -0.84 10.27 5.34
C LEU A 65 -0.81 11.50 6.27
N GLN A 66 -1.96 11.94 6.78
CA GLN A 66 -2.02 12.98 7.82
C GLN A 66 -1.50 12.48 9.17
N ASP A 67 -1.84 11.24 9.53
CA ASP A 67 -1.39 10.61 10.77
C ASP A 67 0.08 10.14 10.69
N TYR A 68 0.55 9.83 9.48
CA TYR A 68 1.92 9.37 9.18
C TYR A 68 2.64 10.32 8.20
N PRO A 69 2.95 11.56 8.61
CA PRO A 69 3.54 12.59 7.75
C PRO A 69 4.94 12.22 7.23
N GLU A 70 5.63 11.24 7.81
CA GLU A 70 6.90 10.72 7.31
C GLU A 70 6.78 10.08 5.91
N TYR A 71 5.58 9.62 5.56
CA TYR A 71 5.26 9.05 4.24
C TYR A 71 4.68 10.08 3.27
N GLN A 72 4.45 11.32 3.72
CA GLN A 72 3.97 12.39 2.86
C GLN A 72 5.05 12.83 1.87
N GLU A 73 4.61 13.23 0.68
CA GLU A 73 5.50 13.74 -0.37
C GLU A 73 6.23 14.99 0.14
N ARG A 74 7.56 14.98 0.05
CA ARG A 74 8.36 16.18 0.29
C ARG A 74 8.42 16.98 -1.02
N VAL A 75 7.72 18.10 -1.05
CA VAL A 75 7.73 19.08 -2.16
C VAL A 75 9.07 19.79 -2.23
#